data_AF-A0A4Q3KCP1-F1
#
_entry.id   AF-A0A4Q3KCP1-F1
#
_cell.length_a   1.000
_cell.length_b   1.000
_cell.length_c   1.000
_cell.angle_alpha   90.00
_cell.angle_beta   90.00
_cell.angle_gamma   90.00
#
_symmetry.space_group_name_H-M   'P 1'
#
loop_
_entity.id
_entity.type
_entity.pdbx_description
1 polymer ?
#
loop_
_entity_poly.entity_id
_entity_poly.type
_entity_poly.pdbx_seq_one_letter_code
_entity_poly.pdbx_strand_id
1 'polypeptide(L)'
;DRALAALLICSAAATAGFLVWNYPRGMLFAGDGGAYVWGVVIALASISLVQRNPDVSPWFPLLLLIYPVWETLFSIYRKMVRGISPGVADALHFHQLIYRRIVRSVFHDDESRRILMRNNRTSPYLWGFTLLTVVPALLFWNNTPVLMLFCGLFCVAYVAAYLGIVRFKVPSWLRH
;
A
#
# COMPACT_ATOMS: atom_id res chain seq x y z
N ASP A 1 -16.39 1.78 -21.79
CA ASP A 1 -17.70 1.85 -21.10
C ASP A 1 -17.77 3.15 -20.32
N ARG A 2 -18.77 3.98 -20.61
CA ARG A 2 -18.92 5.31 -20.00
C ARG A 2 -19.30 5.24 -18.52
N ALA A 3 -20.06 4.22 -18.10
CA ALA A 3 -20.49 4.07 -16.73
C ALA A 3 -19.33 3.72 -15.80
N LEU A 4 -18.46 2.77 -16.22
CA LEU A 4 -17.26 2.43 -15.47
C LEU A 4 -16.29 3.61 -15.35
N ALA A 5 -16.10 4.36 -16.45
CA ALA A 5 -15.26 5.55 -16.44
C ALA A 5 -15.83 6.62 -15.49
N ALA A 6 -17.14 6.88 -15.53
CA ALA A 6 -17.80 7.81 -14.63
C ALA A 6 -17.66 7.38 -13.16
N LEU A 7 -17.84 6.09 -12.85
CA LEU A 7 -17.63 5.55 -11.51
C LEU A 7 -16.21 5.83 -11.01
N LEU A 8 -15.19 5.53 -11.82
CA LEU A 8 -13.79 5.73 -11.46
C LEU A 8 -13.44 7.22 -11.26
N ILE A 9 -13.94 8.09 -12.14
CA ILE A 9 -13.73 9.55 -12.03
C ILE A 9 -14.40 10.09 -10.76
N CYS A 10 -15.64 9.69 -10.50
CA CYS A 10 -16.37 10.10 -9.28
C CYS A 10 -15.67 9.57 -8.02
N SER A 11 -15.22 8.31 -8.01
CA SER A 11 -14.45 7.76 -6.90
C SER A 11 -13.13 8.51 -6.70
N ALA A 12 -12.41 8.85 -7.78
CA ALA A 12 -11.18 9.63 -7.69
C ALA A 12 -11.44 11.05 -7.13
N ALA A 13 -12.48 11.73 -7.60
CA ALA A 13 -12.87 13.05 -7.10
C ALA A 13 -13.31 13.02 -5.62
N ALA A 14 -14.09 12.01 -5.22
CA ALA A 14 -14.47 11.80 -3.83
C ALA A 14 -13.25 11.53 -2.93
N THR A 15 -12.32 10.70 -3.40
CA THR A 15 -11.05 10.43 -2.69
C THR A 15 -10.20 11.70 -2.59
N ALA A 16 -10.13 12.52 -3.64
CA ALA A 16 -9.42 13.80 -3.59
C ALA A 16 -10.04 14.75 -2.56
N GLY A 17 -11.37 14.87 -2.53
CA GLY A 17 -12.09 15.64 -1.51
C GLY A 17 -11.86 15.11 -0.09
N PHE A 18 -11.88 13.79 0.09
CA PHE A 18 -11.54 13.14 1.37
C PHE A 18 -10.10 13.44 1.79
N LEU A 19 -9.14 13.41 0.87
CA LEU A 19 -7.72 13.66 1.16
C LEU A 19 -7.46 15.07 1.68
N VAL A 20 -8.24 16.08 1.28
CA VAL A 20 -8.12 17.46 1.84
C VAL A 20 -8.32 17.47 3.36
N TRP A 21 -9.22 16.64 3.87
CA TRP A 21 -9.52 16.53 5.29
C TRP A 21 -8.67 15.47 5.99
N ASN A 22 -8.29 14.41 5.26
CA ASN A 22 -7.49 13.31 5.80
C ASN A 22 -5.99 13.65 5.87
N TYR A 23 -5.40 14.27 4.85
CA TYR A 23 -3.97 14.60 4.79
C TYR A 23 -3.75 16.11 4.63
N PRO A 24 -2.85 16.76 5.39
CA PRO A 24 -1.98 16.19 6.44
C PRO A 24 -2.62 16.17 7.83
N ARG A 25 -3.85 16.71 7.99
CA ARG A 25 -4.44 16.99 9.32
C ARG A 25 -5.10 15.79 10.01
N GLY A 26 -5.55 14.77 9.29
CA GLY A 26 -6.12 13.54 9.86
C GLY A 26 -7.52 13.74 10.44
N MET A 27 -8.30 14.70 9.93
CA MET A 27 -9.60 15.09 10.52
C MET A 27 -10.73 14.12 10.19
N LEU A 28 -10.61 13.39 9.09
CA LEU A 28 -11.57 12.36 8.68
C LEU A 28 -10.84 11.04 8.43
N PHE A 29 -11.43 9.94 8.90
CA PHE A 29 -10.97 8.58 8.65
C PHE A 29 -11.97 7.87 7.74
N ALA A 30 -11.47 7.15 6.74
CA ALA A 30 -12.32 6.38 5.83
C ALA A 30 -12.99 5.19 6.54
N GLY A 31 -12.34 4.67 7.58
CA GLY A 31 -12.76 3.46 8.29
C GLY A 31 -12.83 2.23 7.38
N ASP A 32 -13.45 1.17 7.88
CA ASP A 32 -13.63 -0.07 7.13
C ASP A 32 -14.61 0.12 5.96
N GLY A 33 -15.63 0.96 6.14
CA GLY A 33 -16.60 1.29 5.09
C GLY A 33 -15.95 1.85 3.83
N GLY A 34 -15.07 2.87 3.98
CA GLY A 34 -14.35 3.43 2.85
C GLY A 34 -13.34 2.45 2.23
N ALA A 35 -12.65 1.67 3.07
CA ALA A 35 -11.70 0.66 2.59
C ALA A 35 -12.38 -0.43 1.74
N TYR A 36 -13.54 -0.93 2.17
CA TYR A 36 -14.32 -1.91 1.41
C TYR A 36 -14.88 -1.34 0.12
N VAL A 37 -15.41 -0.11 0.13
CA VAL A 37 -15.91 0.54 -1.08
C VAL A 37 -14.79 0.72 -2.10
N TRP A 38 -13.63 1.27 -1.70
CA TRP A 38 -12.49 1.41 -2.61
C TRP A 38 -11.98 0.07 -3.12
N GLY A 39 -11.87 -0.93 -2.24
CA GLY A 39 -11.44 -2.28 -2.61
C GLY A 39 -12.33 -2.90 -3.69
N VAL A 40 -13.66 -2.85 -3.51
CA VAL A 40 -14.62 -3.39 -4.48
C VAL A 40 -14.57 -2.64 -5.80
N VAL A 41 -14.56 -1.30 -5.79
CA VAL A 41 -14.51 -0.49 -7.01
C VAL A 41 -13.22 -0.77 -7.80
N ILE A 42 -12.07 -0.80 -7.12
CA ILE A 42 -10.78 -1.08 -7.74
C ILE A 42 -10.72 -2.51 -8.29
N ALA A 43 -11.24 -3.50 -7.56
CA ALA A 43 -11.29 -4.89 -8.02
C ALA A 43 -12.14 -5.05 -9.29
N LEU A 44 -13.37 -4.50 -9.30
CA LEU A 44 -14.26 -4.55 -10.46
C LEU A 44 -13.66 -3.82 -11.65
N ALA A 45 -13.04 -2.66 -11.44
CA ALA A 45 -12.34 -1.92 -12.48
C ALA A 45 -11.17 -2.69 -13.06
N SER A 46 -10.38 -3.36 -12.22
CA SER A 46 -9.22 -4.15 -12.64
C SER A 46 -9.62 -5.35 -13.50
N ILE A 47 -10.64 -6.09 -13.05
CA ILE A 47 -11.20 -7.23 -13.80
C ILE A 47 -11.79 -6.75 -15.12
N SER A 48 -12.60 -5.69 -15.09
CA SER A 48 -13.24 -5.16 -16.29
C SER A 48 -12.21 -4.63 -17.31
N LEU A 49 -11.13 -4.00 -16.84
CA LEU A 49 -10.06 -3.50 -17.69
C LEU A 49 -9.42 -4.65 -18.48
N VAL A 50 -9.02 -5.73 -17.80
CA VAL A 50 -8.35 -6.87 -18.43
C VAL A 50 -9.31 -7.65 -19.33
N GLN A 51 -10.56 -7.87 -18.90
CA GLN A 51 -11.54 -8.61 -19.71
C GLN A 51 -11.92 -7.88 -21.00
N ARG A 52 -11.92 -6.54 -20.99
CA ARG A 52 -12.35 -5.73 -22.15
C ARG A 52 -11.21 -5.34 -23.08
N ASN A 53 -9.95 -5.50 -22.64
CA ASN A 53 -8.78 -5.10 -23.40
C ASN A 53 -7.76 -6.25 -23.40
N PRO A 54 -7.81 -7.15 -24.40
CA PRO A 54 -6.92 -8.32 -24.48
C PRO A 54 -5.43 -7.97 -24.47
N ASP A 55 -5.07 -6.78 -24.96
CA ASP A 55 -3.69 -6.29 -24.97
C ASP A 55 -3.18 -5.90 -23.58
N VAL A 56 -4.08 -5.66 -22.62
CA VAL A 56 -3.71 -5.32 -21.25
C VAL A 56 -3.34 -6.59 -20.50
N SER A 57 -2.13 -6.63 -19.96
CA SER A 57 -1.70 -7.78 -19.17
C SER A 57 -2.52 -7.88 -17.87
N PRO A 58 -2.97 -9.08 -17.46
CA PRO A 58 -3.55 -9.29 -16.13
C PRO A 58 -2.62 -8.92 -14.98
N TRP A 59 -1.31 -8.88 -15.23
CA TRP A 59 -0.29 -8.49 -14.25
C TRP A 59 -0.20 -6.97 -14.05
N PHE A 60 -0.78 -6.17 -14.96
CA PHE A 60 -0.81 -4.72 -14.84
C PHE A 60 -1.54 -4.26 -13.56
N PRO A 61 -2.84 -4.59 -13.35
CA PRO A 61 -3.53 -4.21 -12.13
C PRO A 61 -2.94 -4.90 -10.88
N LEU A 62 -2.37 -6.09 -11.02
CA LEU A 62 -1.69 -6.77 -9.92
C LEU A 62 -0.47 -5.97 -9.45
N LEU A 63 0.37 -5.48 -10.36
CA LEU A 63 1.55 -4.67 -10.01
C LEU A 63 1.14 -3.31 -9.41
N LEU A 64 0.05 -2.69 -9.90
CA LEU A 64 -0.51 -1.48 -9.30
C LEU A 64 -0.94 -1.70 -7.83
N LEU A 65 -1.47 -2.88 -7.53
CA LEU A 65 -2.02 -3.24 -6.22
C LEU A 65 -1.11 -4.16 -5.40
N ILE A 66 0.14 -4.34 -5.83
CA ILE A 66 1.01 -5.36 -5.26
C ILE A 66 1.30 -5.10 -3.78
N TYR A 67 1.34 -3.84 -3.35
CA TYR A 67 1.57 -3.51 -1.95
C TYR A 67 0.51 -4.07 -1.00
N PRO A 68 -0.78 -3.67 -1.09
CA PRO A 68 -1.82 -4.22 -0.20
C PRO A 68 -2.02 -5.74 -0.37
N VAL A 69 -1.88 -6.26 -1.60
CA VAL A 69 -1.98 -7.71 -1.86
C VAL A 69 -0.87 -8.46 -1.12
N TRP A 70 0.38 -8.06 -1.32
CA TRP A 70 1.52 -8.73 -0.73
C TRP A 70 1.58 -8.57 0.79
N GLU A 71 1.24 -7.38 1.31
CA GLU A 71 1.14 -7.14 2.75
C GLU A 71 0.17 -8.13 3.43
N THR A 72 -0.99 -8.36 2.80
CA THR A 72 -2.00 -9.31 3.29
C THR A 72 -1.49 -10.73 3.24
N LEU A 73 -0.98 -11.18 2.08
CA LEU A 73 -0.45 -12.53 1.90
C LEU A 73 0.72 -12.83 2.85
N PHE A 74 1.66 -11.89 2.99
CA PHE A 74 2.81 -12.03 3.86
C PHE A 74 2.41 -12.06 5.34
N SER A 75 1.43 -11.25 5.75
CA SER A 75 0.90 -11.28 7.13
C SER A 75 0.25 -12.63 7.44
N ILE A 76 -0.55 -13.18 6.51
CA ILE A 76 -1.13 -14.52 6.64
C ILE A 76 -0.03 -15.58 6.75
N TYR A 77 0.93 -15.59 5.82
CA TYR A 77 2.07 -16.50 5.84
C TYR A 77 2.83 -16.45 7.17
N ARG A 78 3.21 -15.25 7.62
CA ARG A 78 3.94 -15.06 8.88
C ARG A 78 3.19 -15.60 10.08
N LYS A 79 1.87 -15.37 10.16
CA LYS A 79 1.02 -15.84 11.26
C LYS A 79 0.92 -17.36 11.26
N MET A 80 0.68 -17.98 10.11
CA MET A 80 0.63 -19.44 9.97
C MET A 80 1.95 -20.10 10.39
N VAL A 81 3.10 -19.57 9.97
CA VAL A 81 4.42 -20.10 10.37
C VAL A 81 4.66 -20.02 11.88
N ARG A 82 4.01 -19.08 12.57
CA ARG A 82 4.07 -18.92 14.04
C ARG A 82 2.99 -19.71 14.78
N GLY A 83 2.14 -20.46 14.08
CA GLY A 83 0.99 -21.15 14.69
C GLY A 83 -0.13 -20.22 15.17
N ILE A 84 -0.15 -18.95 14.72
CA ILE A 84 -1.17 -17.96 15.06
C ILE A 84 -2.22 -17.93 13.97
N SER A 85 -3.50 -17.90 14.35
CA SER A 85 -4.60 -17.78 13.38
C SER A 85 -4.49 -16.47 12.58
N PRO A 86 -4.65 -16.51 11.24
CA PRO A 86 -4.63 -15.32 10.39
C PRO A 86 -5.66 -14.25 10.76
N GLY A 87 -6.76 -14.62 11.43
CA GLY A 87 -7.81 -13.68 11.85
C GLY A 87 -7.45 -12.83 13.06
N VAL A 88 -6.35 -13.13 13.76
CA VAL A 88 -5.92 -12.37 14.94
C VAL A 88 -5.25 -11.05 14.49
N ALA A 89 -5.57 -9.98 15.22
CA ALA A 89 -4.98 -8.66 15.01
C ALA A 89 -3.44 -8.71 15.06
N ASP A 90 -2.79 -7.99 14.15
CA ASP A 90 -1.34 -8.01 14.01
C ASP A 90 -0.78 -6.57 14.06
N ALA A 91 0.35 -6.42 14.75
CA ALA A 91 1.04 -5.14 14.93
C ALA A 91 2.36 -5.06 14.15
N LEU A 92 2.66 -6.08 13.34
CA LEU A 92 3.89 -6.22 12.58
C LEU A 92 3.69 -5.94 11.09
N HIS A 93 2.61 -5.27 10.68
CA HIS A 93 2.48 -4.83 9.28
C HIS A 93 3.63 -3.88 8.89
N PHE A 94 4.06 -3.91 7.64
CA PHE A 94 5.23 -3.17 7.19
C PHE A 94 5.10 -1.67 7.46
N HIS A 95 3.94 -1.08 7.17
CA HIS A 95 3.68 0.33 7.47
C HIS A 95 3.75 0.63 8.99
N GLN A 96 3.29 -0.28 9.85
CA GLN A 96 3.39 -0.12 11.30
C GLN A 96 4.85 -0.21 11.78
N LEU A 97 5.66 -1.07 11.14
CA LEU A 97 7.09 -1.19 11.43
C LEU A 97 7.86 0.05 10.98
N ILE A 98 7.60 0.57 9.77
CA ILE A 98 8.15 1.84 9.29
C ILE A 98 7.83 2.96 10.29
N TYR A 99 6.55 3.08 10.67
CA TYR A 99 6.12 4.10 11.60
C TYR A 99 6.84 3.98 12.96
N ARG A 100 6.90 2.79 13.54
CA ARG A 100 7.48 2.56 14.87
C ARG A 100 9.01 2.71 14.90
N ARG A 101 9.72 2.31 13.84
CA ARG A 101 11.19 2.21 13.85
C ARG A 101 11.91 3.31 13.07
N ILE A 102 11.30 3.85 12.03
CA ILE A 102 11.90 4.90 11.21
C ILE A 102 11.33 6.26 11.65
N VAL A 103 10.01 6.45 11.52
CA VAL A 103 9.38 7.75 11.79
C VAL A 103 9.52 8.17 13.26
N ARG A 104 9.38 7.24 14.20
CA ARG A 104 9.50 7.54 15.64
C ARG A 104 10.94 7.77 16.13
N SER A 105 11.93 7.21 15.44
CA SER A 105 13.35 7.36 15.82
C SER A 105 13.92 8.72 15.42
N VAL A 106 13.29 9.42 14.48
CA VAL A 106 13.77 10.70 13.93
C VAL A 106 13.16 11.91 14.66
N PHE A 107 12.03 11.76 15.35
CA PHE A 107 11.34 12.86 16.03
C PHE A 107 11.13 12.56 17.52
N HIS A 108 11.98 13.14 18.37
CA HIS A 108 11.76 13.23 19.82
C HIS A 108 10.83 14.41 20.12
N ASP A 109 9.51 14.23 20.10
CA ASP A 109 8.59 15.32 20.50
C ASP A 109 7.35 14.84 21.29
N ASP A 110 6.86 15.79 22.09
CA ASP A 110 6.07 15.71 23.32
C ASP A 110 4.69 15.02 23.27
N GLU A 111 4.22 14.66 24.46
CA GLU A 111 3.25 13.62 24.75
C GLU A 111 1.77 13.95 24.44
N SER A 112 1.42 15.23 24.28
CA SER A 112 0.02 15.69 24.37
C SER A 112 -0.65 16.05 23.03
N ARG A 113 0.09 16.41 21.97
CA ARG A 113 -0.45 16.54 20.58
C ARG A 113 -0.53 15.20 19.82
N ARG A 114 -0.24 14.08 20.52
CA ARG A 114 0.11 12.77 19.92
C ARG A 114 -1.04 11.97 19.33
N ILE A 115 -2.32 12.14 19.70
CA ILE A 115 -3.32 11.12 19.34
C ILE A 115 -3.86 11.26 17.90
N LEU A 116 -3.84 12.47 17.31
CA LEU A 116 -4.50 12.73 16.02
C LEU A 116 -3.54 12.84 14.82
N MET A 117 -2.28 13.25 15.00
CA MET A 117 -1.34 13.51 13.89
C MET A 117 -0.42 12.33 13.49
N ARG A 118 -0.62 11.13 14.04
CA ARG A 118 0.38 10.04 13.96
C ARG A 118 0.44 9.29 12.63
N ASN A 119 -0.66 9.09 11.90
CA ASN A 119 -0.62 8.19 10.74
C ASN A 119 -0.13 8.86 9.44
N ASN A 120 -0.36 10.16 9.30
CA ASN A 120 -0.12 10.88 8.04
C ASN A 120 1.37 11.03 7.67
N ARG A 121 2.28 10.94 8.64
CA ARG A 121 3.72 11.01 8.37
C ARG A 121 4.28 9.74 7.71
N THR A 122 3.55 8.63 7.78
CA THR A 122 3.92 7.38 7.10
C THR A 122 3.58 7.45 5.60
N SER A 123 2.60 8.27 5.22
CA SER A 123 2.06 8.35 3.85
C SER A 123 3.10 8.69 2.79
N PRO A 124 4.03 9.66 2.96
CA PRO A 124 5.05 9.96 1.96
C PRO A 124 5.99 8.78 1.67
N TYR A 125 6.36 8.01 2.69
CA TYR A 125 7.20 6.81 2.52
C TYR A 125 6.46 5.72 1.76
N LEU A 126 5.16 5.53 2.07
CA LEU A 126 4.32 4.59 1.35
C LEU A 126 4.09 5.05 -0.10
N TRP A 127 3.91 6.35 -0.35
CA TRP A 127 3.77 6.89 -1.70
C TRP A 127 5.04 6.69 -2.53
N GLY A 128 6.21 6.98 -1.97
CA GLY A 128 7.49 6.67 -2.62
C GLY A 128 7.62 5.18 -2.97
N PHE A 129 7.22 4.29 -2.06
CA PHE A 129 7.23 2.86 -2.30
C PHE A 129 6.20 2.43 -3.36
N THR A 130 5.01 3.03 -3.40
CA THR A 130 4.01 2.78 -4.46
C THR A 130 4.46 3.30 -5.82
N LEU A 131 5.23 4.40 -5.89
CA LEU A 131 5.75 4.90 -7.16
C LEU A 131 6.69 3.89 -7.82
N LEU A 132 7.43 3.10 -7.04
CA LEU A 132 8.29 2.03 -7.53
C LEU A 132 7.53 0.93 -8.27
N THR A 133 6.22 0.78 -8.03
CA THR A 133 5.39 -0.23 -8.69
C THR A 133 4.48 0.39 -9.74
N VAL A 134 3.97 1.60 -9.51
CA VAL A 134 3.09 2.31 -10.45
C VAL A 134 3.81 2.71 -11.73
N VAL A 135 5.02 3.28 -11.64
CA VAL A 135 5.79 3.71 -12.82
C VAL A 135 6.05 2.55 -13.78
N PRO A 136 6.65 1.42 -13.36
CA PRO A 136 6.85 0.30 -14.27
C PRO A 136 5.54 -0.33 -14.75
N ALA A 137 4.49 -0.37 -13.92
CA ALA A 137 3.18 -0.86 -14.35
C ALA A 137 2.64 -0.04 -15.54
N LEU A 138 2.72 1.29 -15.47
CA LEU A 138 2.25 2.17 -16.54
C LEU A 138 3.12 2.10 -17.80
N LEU A 139 4.44 1.97 -17.66
CA LEU A 139 5.35 1.89 -18.81
C LEU A 139 5.26 0.55 -19.55
N PHE A 140 4.97 -0.54 -18.84
CA PHE A 140 5.00 -1.91 -19.36
C PHE A 140 3.64 -2.61 -19.29
N TRP A 141 2.53 -1.86 -19.33
CA TRP A 141 1.16 -2.35 -19.12
C TRP A 141 0.73 -3.55 -19.99
N ASN A 142 1.33 -3.72 -21.18
CA ASN A 142 1.09 -4.84 -22.09
C ASN A 142 2.20 -5.91 -22.09
N ASN A 143 3.29 -5.72 -21.35
CA ASN A 143 4.44 -6.63 -21.35
C ASN A 143 4.43 -7.52 -20.10
N THR A 144 3.74 -8.66 -20.21
CA THR A 144 3.54 -9.61 -19.10
C THR A 144 4.84 -10.07 -18.43
N PRO A 145 5.89 -10.51 -19.15
CA PRO A 145 7.16 -10.91 -18.53
C PRO A 145 7.80 -9.81 -17.66
N VAL A 146 7.79 -8.56 -18.14
CA VAL A 146 8.36 -7.43 -17.39
C VAL A 146 7.54 -7.14 -16.14
N LEU A 147 6.21 -7.18 -16.23
CA LEU A 147 5.34 -6.99 -15.07
C LEU A 147 5.53 -8.09 -14.01
N MET A 148 5.65 -9.35 -14.42
CA MET A 148 5.97 -10.47 -13.53
C MET A 148 7.32 -10.27 -12.83
N LEU A 149 8.34 -9.81 -13.57
CA LEU A 149 9.66 -9.50 -13.01
C LEU A 149 9.55 -8.42 -11.92
N PHE A 150 8.85 -7.31 -12.19
CA PHE A 150 8.66 -6.25 -11.20
C PHE A 150 7.85 -6.72 -9.98
N CYS A 151 6.85 -7.58 -10.15
CA CYS A 151 6.16 -8.22 -9.03
C CYS A 151 7.14 -9.05 -8.18
N GLY A 152 7.97 -9.89 -8.81
CA GLY A 152 8.98 -10.68 -8.11
C GLY A 152 10.01 -9.82 -7.37
N LEU A 153 10.53 -8.78 -8.03
CA LEU A 153 11.45 -7.81 -7.43
C LEU A 153 10.82 -7.10 -6.23
N PHE A 154 9.55 -6.71 -6.34
CA PHE A 154 8.82 -6.11 -5.23
C PHE A 154 8.72 -7.05 -4.04
N CYS A 155 8.33 -8.31 -4.26
CA CYS A 155 8.22 -9.32 -3.20
C CYS A 155 9.55 -9.51 -2.47
N VAL A 156 10.66 -9.63 -3.21
CA VAL A 156 12.01 -9.78 -2.65
C VAL A 156 12.42 -8.53 -1.88
N ALA A 157 12.25 -7.34 -2.47
CA ALA A 157 12.58 -6.07 -1.84
C ALA A 157 11.78 -5.83 -0.55
N TYR A 158 10.49 -6.14 -0.57
CA TYR A 158 9.61 -6.05 0.59
C TYR A 158 10.10 -6.97 1.72
N VAL A 159 10.39 -8.24 1.43
CA VAL A 159 10.87 -9.19 2.44
C VAL A 159 12.24 -8.78 2.97
N ALA A 160 13.16 -8.34 2.11
CA ALA A 160 14.48 -7.84 2.51
C ALA A 160 14.35 -6.62 3.43
N ALA A 161 13.53 -5.64 3.08
CA ALA A 161 13.26 -4.46 3.90
C ALA A 161 12.60 -4.86 5.23
N TYR A 162 11.59 -5.73 5.19
CA TYR A 162 10.92 -6.23 6.39
C TYR A 162 11.91 -6.90 7.36
N LEU A 163 12.74 -7.82 6.86
CA LEU A 163 13.75 -8.50 7.66
C LEU A 163 14.83 -7.54 8.18
N GLY A 164 15.27 -6.58 7.36
CA GLY A 164 16.23 -5.56 7.77
C GLY A 164 15.70 -4.69 8.91
N ILE A 165 14.44 -4.25 8.79
CA ILE A 165 13.75 -3.48 9.83
C ILE A 165 13.58 -4.32 11.09
N VAL A 166 13.10 -5.56 10.99
CA VAL A 166 12.86 -6.46 12.15
C VAL A 166 14.15 -6.84 12.88
N ARG A 167 15.24 -7.12 12.14
CA ARG A 167 16.55 -7.52 12.69
C ARG A 167 17.41 -6.34 13.17
N PHE A 168 16.85 -5.13 13.31
CA PHE A 168 17.53 -3.92 13.81
C PHE A 168 18.72 -3.41 12.97
N LYS A 169 18.87 -3.88 11.72
CA LYS A 169 19.83 -3.30 10.77
C LYS A 169 19.18 -2.17 9.96
N VAL A 170 18.63 -1.16 10.63
CA VAL A 170 18.33 0.10 9.92
C VAL A 170 19.68 0.76 9.64
N PRO A 171 20.09 0.92 8.38
CA PRO A 171 21.37 1.52 8.03
C PRO A 171 21.51 2.92 8.67
N SER A 172 22.68 3.28 9.16
CA SER A 172 22.91 4.56 9.87
C SER A 172 22.55 5.80 9.05
N TRP A 173 22.65 5.73 7.70
CA TRP A 173 22.33 6.84 6.79
C TRP A 173 20.83 7.16 6.67
N LEU A 174 19.94 6.30 7.19
CA LEU A 174 18.49 6.57 7.30
C LEU A 174 18.10 7.19 8.64
N ARG A 175 19.04 7.41 9.56
CA ARG A 175 18.81 7.95 10.92
C ARG A 175 19.16 9.43 11.07
N HIS A 176 19.68 10.07 10.04
CA HIS A 176 20.13 11.47 10.06
C HIS A 176 19.25 12.34 9.19
#